data_AF-A0A941IW08-F1
#
_entry.id   AF-A0A941IW08-F1
#
_cell.length_a   1.000
_cell.length_b   1.000
_cell.length_c   1.000
_cell.angle_alpha   90.00
_cell.angle_beta   90.00
_cell.angle_gamma   90.00
#
_symmetry.space_group_name_H-M   'P 1'
#
loop_
_entity.id
_entity.type
_entity.pdbx_description
1 polymer ?
#
loop_
_entity_poly.entity_id
_entity_poly.type
_entity_poly.pdbx_seq_one_letter_code
_entity_poly.pdbx_strand_id
1 'polypeptide(L)'
;MDRDLSRSRAILIGNARYSEHPRIPDLPAARGSVTAMAELLTSELCGWPAERVTTLVDVAAPHELARRVLAEVREAQDVLLVYYVGHGMRTLDGQLALALGDTDPHPEALPHTAMLYDNLTKIMRGCRAATKLVILDCCHAELGNRANYVFQSADIAEVYPVDGLYYIGASARDKKAKAPLTGEPTYFTQALLDVVHAGIPRLPATLRLDQIFLEMRGRLLRASLPEPVEAGTRGARQYPFARNAAGLEEPPSADHPKETAGARLSAFTRAKVAVPSLVVVLALAAVLATRPWTGGSTHLSTPPSSPTATHTGVPATTTTPKPAYQQTVGTGCTHTVDAAFEPQPDVPYTAWATVPATGTVPTTTCANNLLYTEPTTKTAPDRWMNYAQWIFSDVPTHEACTFDIYIAPSTYSQYDAKYFWATNEKSGNDDVGNSFKLPQAELHGIWRTQTAGPFPTGKAVLNLVDSRTSGSREPMTASLVTLTCN
;
A
#
# COMPACT_ATOMS: atom_id res chain seq x y z
N MET A 1 -30.69 -5.32 -11.74
CA MET A 1 -29.30 -5.38 -12.24
C MET A 1 -29.28 -6.60 -13.12
N ASP A 2 -29.08 -6.43 -14.42
CA ASP A 2 -29.35 -7.51 -15.37
C ASP A 2 -28.13 -8.43 -15.45
N ARG A 3 -28.05 -9.36 -14.49
CA ARG A 3 -26.98 -10.36 -14.38
C ARG A 3 -27.54 -11.72 -14.05
N ASP A 4 -27.25 -12.66 -14.94
CA ASP A 4 -27.44 -14.06 -14.67
C ASP A 4 -26.33 -14.57 -13.72
N LEU A 5 -26.72 -14.90 -12.49
CA LEU A 5 -25.87 -15.58 -11.50
C LEU A 5 -26.23 -17.07 -11.36
N SER A 6 -27.10 -17.61 -12.21
CA SER A 6 -27.52 -19.03 -12.21
C SER A 6 -26.40 -20.01 -12.54
N ARG A 7 -25.24 -19.53 -12.99
CA ARG A 7 -24.02 -20.33 -13.26
C ARG A 7 -22.85 -19.98 -12.32
N SER A 8 -23.12 -19.21 -11.27
CA SER A 8 -22.17 -18.84 -10.21
C SER A 8 -22.40 -19.65 -8.92
N ARG A 9 -21.47 -19.59 -7.96
CA ARG A 9 -21.67 -20.09 -6.58
C ARG A 9 -21.08 -19.13 -5.56
N ALA A 10 -21.80 -18.91 -4.47
CA ALA A 10 -21.29 -18.26 -3.26
C ALA A 10 -21.24 -19.28 -2.13
N ILE A 11 -20.10 -19.36 -1.44
CA ILE A 11 -19.87 -20.28 -0.31
C ILE A 11 -19.56 -19.43 0.92
N LEU A 12 -20.45 -19.45 1.90
CA LEU A 12 -20.36 -18.62 3.11
C LEU A 12 -20.02 -19.50 4.32
N ILE A 13 -18.77 -19.47 4.75
CA ILE A 13 -18.22 -20.31 5.81
C ILE A 13 -18.17 -19.50 7.11
N GLY A 14 -18.67 -20.05 8.21
CA GLY A 14 -18.62 -19.35 9.50
C GLY A 14 -18.55 -20.31 10.69
N ASN A 15 -17.56 -20.14 11.56
CA ASN A 15 -17.46 -20.91 12.80
C ASN A 15 -17.71 -19.99 13.99
N ALA A 16 -18.85 -20.21 14.65
CA ALA A 16 -19.27 -19.52 15.85
C ALA A 16 -19.03 -20.36 17.12
N ARG A 17 -19.02 -21.68 16.98
CA ARG A 17 -18.73 -22.63 18.07
C ARG A 17 -17.39 -23.32 17.87
N TYR A 18 -16.66 -23.47 18.96
CA TYR A 18 -15.38 -24.16 19.06
C TYR A 18 -15.40 -25.14 20.24
N SER A 19 -14.41 -26.03 20.32
CA SER A 19 -14.31 -27.13 21.29
C SER A 19 -13.91 -26.67 22.72
N GLU A 20 -14.49 -25.57 23.19
CA GLU A 20 -14.29 -24.92 24.50
C GLU A 20 -12.83 -24.60 24.87
N HIS A 21 -11.91 -24.63 23.90
CA HIS A 21 -10.49 -24.41 24.14
C HIS A 21 -10.22 -22.92 24.51
N PRO A 22 -9.58 -22.58 25.66
CA PRO A 22 -9.42 -21.20 26.13
C PRO A 22 -8.76 -20.20 25.16
N ARG A 23 -7.83 -20.67 24.31
CA ARG A 23 -7.19 -19.88 23.23
C ARG A 23 -8.08 -19.60 22.00
N ILE A 24 -9.20 -20.32 21.81
CA ILE A 24 -10.17 -20.13 20.71
C ILE A 24 -11.58 -20.09 21.33
N PRO A 25 -12.01 -18.94 21.89
CA PRO A 25 -13.36 -18.80 22.44
C PRO A 25 -14.42 -18.81 21.33
N ASP A 26 -15.65 -19.19 21.67
CA ASP A 26 -16.82 -19.04 20.81
C ASP A 26 -16.94 -17.60 20.25
N LEU A 27 -17.36 -17.51 18.99
CA LEU A 27 -17.55 -16.26 18.25
C LEU A 27 -18.99 -16.18 17.68
N PRO A 28 -20.01 -15.90 18.52
CA PRO A 28 -21.41 -15.87 18.08
C PRO A 28 -21.66 -15.00 16.85
N ALA A 29 -20.92 -13.89 16.74
CA ALA A 29 -20.94 -12.97 15.60
C ALA A 29 -20.65 -13.61 14.23
N ALA A 30 -19.90 -14.72 14.17
CA ALA A 30 -19.64 -15.44 12.92
C ALA A 30 -20.93 -16.00 12.29
N ARG A 31 -21.87 -16.47 13.13
CA ARG A 31 -23.18 -16.95 12.67
C ARG A 31 -24.05 -15.80 12.15
N GLY A 32 -24.14 -14.70 12.90
CA GLY A 32 -24.85 -13.49 12.47
C GLY A 32 -24.31 -12.93 11.16
N SER A 33 -22.98 -12.93 11.01
CA SER A 33 -22.29 -12.49 9.80
C SER A 33 -22.59 -13.36 8.58
N VAL A 34 -22.61 -14.69 8.72
CA VAL A 34 -23.00 -15.59 7.61
C VAL A 34 -24.47 -15.38 7.22
N THR A 35 -25.37 -15.25 8.19
CA THR A 35 -26.80 -14.97 7.93
C THR A 35 -26.98 -13.66 7.18
N ALA A 36 -26.42 -12.56 7.69
CA ALA A 36 -26.56 -11.24 7.07
C ALA A 36 -25.89 -11.16 5.69
N MET A 37 -24.77 -11.87 5.46
CA MET A 37 -24.17 -11.98 4.13
C MET A 37 -25.04 -12.79 3.15
N ALA A 38 -25.69 -13.87 3.60
CA ALA A 38 -26.62 -14.64 2.77
C ALA A 38 -27.84 -13.80 2.36
N GLU A 39 -28.40 -13.05 3.31
CA GLU A 39 -29.50 -12.11 3.09
C GLU A 39 -29.09 -10.99 2.12
N LEU A 40 -27.91 -10.38 2.31
CA LEU A 40 -27.41 -9.36 1.38
C LEU A 40 -27.24 -9.92 -0.04
N LEU A 41 -26.61 -11.09 -0.20
CA LEU A 41 -26.36 -11.66 -1.52
C LEU A 41 -27.64 -12.01 -2.26
N THR A 42 -28.64 -12.56 -1.56
CA THR A 42 -29.94 -12.94 -2.14
C THR A 42 -30.92 -11.77 -2.30
N SER A 43 -30.62 -10.59 -1.75
CA SER A 43 -31.41 -9.37 -1.94
C SER A 43 -31.31 -8.81 -3.37
N GLU A 44 -32.27 -7.97 -3.76
CA GLU A 44 -32.30 -7.18 -5.00
C GLU A 44 -31.06 -6.28 -5.22
N LEU A 45 -30.24 -6.06 -4.19
CA LEU A 45 -28.97 -5.34 -4.32
C LEU A 45 -27.91 -6.19 -5.02
N CYS A 46 -27.82 -7.48 -4.71
CA CYS A 46 -26.76 -8.37 -5.21
C CYS A 46 -27.27 -9.43 -6.20
N GLY A 47 -28.54 -9.84 -6.10
CA GLY A 47 -29.25 -10.63 -7.10
C GLY A 47 -28.84 -12.11 -7.22
N TRP A 48 -28.23 -12.70 -6.19
CA TRP A 48 -27.88 -14.12 -6.22
C TRP A 48 -29.13 -15.01 -6.03
N PRO A 49 -29.37 -16.02 -6.89
CA PRO A 49 -30.38 -17.03 -6.63
C PRO A 49 -30.07 -17.77 -5.31
N ALA A 50 -31.08 -18.04 -4.49
CA ALA A 50 -30.88 -18.63 -3.16
C ALA A 50 -30.21 -20.01 -3.23
N GLU A 51 -30.55 -20.82 -4.23
CA GLU A 51 -29.94 -22.12 -4.52
C GLU A 51 -28.50 -22.04 -5.05
N ARG A 52 -27.96 -20.83 -5.23
CA ARG A 52 -26.57 -20.53 -5.62
C ARG A 52 -25.72 -20.02 -4.45
N VAL A 53 -26.31 -19.86 -3.25
CA VAL A 53 -25.65 -19.41 -2.03
C VAL A 53 -25.66 -20.53 -0.97
N THR A 54 -24.52 -21.17 -0.74
CA THR A 54 -24.38 -22.26 0.25
C THR A 54 -23.74 -21.75 1.54
N THR A 55 -24.43 -21.91 2.67
CA THR A 55 -23.91 -21.59 4.01
C THR A 55 -23.32 -22.82 4.70
N LEU A 56 -22.10 -22.71 5.21
CA LEU A 56 -21.34 -23.76 5.91
C LEU A 56 -21.00 -23.26 7.32
N VAL A 57 -21.89 -23.51 8.28
CA VAL A 57 -21.77 -23.00 9.65
C VAL A 57 -21.33 -24.11 10.63
N ASP A 58 -20.43 -23.77 11.55
CA ASP A 58 -19.88 -24.64 12.61
C ASP A 58 -19.33 -25.98 12.06
N VAL A 59 -18.59 -25.92 10.94
CA VAL A 59 -17.92 -27.10 10.38
C VAL A 59 -16.82 -27.56 11.32
N ALA A 60 -16.78 -28.87 11.63
CA ALA A 60 -15.91 -29.40 12.67
C ALA A 60 -14.44 -29.51 12.22
N ALA A 61 -14.21 -30.13 11.05
CA ALA A 61 -12.88 -30.57 10.63
C ALA A 61 -12.50 -30.17 9.20
N PRO A 62 -11.20 -30.00 8.87
CA PRO A 62 -10.77 -29.46 7.58
C PRO A 62 -11.06 -30.38 6.38
N HIS A 63 -11.03 -31.70 6.58
CA HIS A 63 -11.39 -32.67 5.53
C HIS A 63 -12.88 -32.58 5.15
N GLU A 64 -13.74 -32.26 6.12
CA GLU A 64 -15.17 -32.07 5.90
C GLU A 64 -15.42 -30.78 5.10
N LEU A 65 -14.81 -29.67 5.54
CA LEU A 65 -14.90 -28.40 4.82
C LEU A 65 -14.39 -28.53 3.38
N ALA A 66 -13.24 -29.17 3.19
CA ALA A 66 -12.67 -29.42 1.86
C ALA A 66 -13.66 -30.16 0.94
N ARG A 67 -14.30 -31.23 1.43
CA ARG A 67 -15.29 -32.01 0.68
C ARG A 67 -16.51 -31.16 0.30
N ARG A 68 -17.04 -30.37 1.24
CA ARG A 68 -18.22 -29.51 1.01
C ARG A 68 -17.90 -28.38 0.01
N VAL A 69 -16.78 -27.68 0.18
CA VAL A 69 -16.32 -26.63 -0.75
C VAL A 69 -16.05 -27.18 -2.14
N LEU A 70 -15.42 -28.36 -2.26
CA LEU A 70 -15.13 -29.00 -3.55
C LEU A 70 -16.38 -29.34 -4.36
N ALA A 71 -17.51 -29.66 -3.70
CA ALA A 71 -18.77 -29.90 -4.38
C ALA A 71 -19.29 -28.62 -5.06
N GLU A 72 -19.34 -27.51 -4.34
CA GLU A 72 -19.76 -26.20 -4.88
C GLU A 72 -18.80 -25.68 -5.95
N VAL A 73 -17.50 -25.83 -5.74
CA VAL A 73 -16.44 -25.40 -6.67
C VAL A 73 -16.57 -26.03 -8.07
N ARG A 74 -17.07 -27.27 -8.16
CA ARG A 74 -17.31 -27.96 -9.44
C ARG A 74 -18.47 -27.37 -10.24
N GLU A 75 -19.43 -26.77 -9.55
CA GLU A 75 -20.67 -26.24 -10.11
C GLU A 75 -20.56 -24.78 -10.55
N ALA A 76 -19.51 -24.06 -10.12
CA ALA A 76 -19.27 -22.66 -10.46
C ALA A 76 -18.57 -22.50 -11.82
N GLN A 77 -19.19 -21.75 -12.73
CA GLN A 77 -18.71 -21.55 -14.10
C GLN A 77 -18.42 -20.09 -14.44
N ASP A 78 -19.12 -19.13 -13.83
CA ASP A 78 -18.91 -17.69 -14.10
C ASP A 78 -18.22 -17.00 -12.92
N VAL A 79 -18.85 -16.99 -11.74
CA VAL A 79 -18.29 -16.42 -10.51
C VAL A 79 -18.26 -17.45 -9.38
N LEU A 80 -17.14 -17.52 -8.67
CA LEU A 80 -17.02 -18.19 -7.37
C LEU A 80 -16.73 -17.14 -6.30
N LEU A 81 -17.65 -16.96 -5.34
CA LEU A 81 -17.42 -16.17 -4.14
C LEU A 81 -17.19 -17.11 -2.94
N VAL A 82 -16.11 -16.90 -2.20
CA VAL A 82 -15.86 -17.58 -0.92
C VAL A 82 -15.74 -16.53 0.18
N TYR A 83 -16.66 -16.60 1.13
CA TYR A 83 -16.65 -15.80 2.35
C TYR A 83 -16.26 -16.71 3.52
N TYR A 84 -15.36 -16.25 4.40
CA TYR A 84 -15.06 -16.91 5.66
C TYR A 84 -15.14 -15.91 6.81
N VAL A 85 -15.77 -16.29 7.91
CA VAL A 85 -15.75 -15.53 9.17
C VAL A 85 -15.44 -16.46 10.35
N GLY A 86 -14.48 -16.07 11.18
CA GLY A 86 -14.00 -16.92 12.28
C GLY A 86 -12.62 -16.52 12.79
N HIS A 87 -12.04 -17.33 13.67
CA HIS A 87 -10.66 -17.13 14.11
C HIS A 87 -9.67 -17.49 13.00
N GLY A 88 -8.85 -16.51 12.61
CA GLY A 88 -7.67 -16.72 11.80
C GLY A 88 -6.46 -16.88 12.71
N MET A 89 -5.61 -17.86 12.43
CA MET A 89 -4.44 -18.22 13.22
C MET A 89 -3.20 -18.34 12.34
N ARG A 90 -2.01 -18.19 12.92
CA ARG A 90 -0.72 -18.30 12.23
C ARG A 90 -0.02 -19.61 12.60
N THR A 91 0.32 -20.41 11.61
CA THR A 91 1.16 -21.62 11.76
C THR A 91 2.63 -21.26 11.99
N LEU A 92 3.47 -22.22 12.40
CA LEU A 92 4.91 -21.99 12.60
C LEU A 92 5.64 -21.50 11.33
N ASP A 93 5.27 -22.01 10.15
CA ASP A 93 5.80 -21.59 8.84
C ASP A 93 5.14 -20.29 8.29
N GLY A 94 4.20 -19.72 9.05
CA GLY A 94 3.59 -18.42 8.77
C GLY A 94 2.50 -18.44 7.71
N GLN A 95 1.82 -19.57 7.52
CA GLN A 95 0.58 -19.67 6.74
C GLN A 95 -0.63 -19.20 7.57
N LEU A 96 -1.71 -18.85 6.87
CA LEU A 96 -3.01 -18.58 7.47
C LEU A 96 -3.79 -19.89 7.68
N ALA A 97 -4.07 -20.21 8.93
CA ALA A 97 -4.98 -21.27 9.35
C ALA A 97 -6.35 -20.68 9.71
N LEU A 98 -7.40 -21.12 9.03
CA LEU A 98 -8.80 -20.76 9.31
C LEU A 98 -9.37 -21.77 10.30
N ALA A 99 -9.68 -21.33 11.52
CA ALA A 99 -10.12 -22.22 12.59
C ALA A 99 -11.54 -22.77 12.34
N LEU A 100 -11.71 -24.03 12.72
CA LEU A 100 -12.91 -24.86 12.64
C LEU A 100 -13.27 -25.39 14.04
N GLY A 101 -14.41 -26.07 14.19
CA GLY A 101 -14.93 -26.47 15.51
C GLY A 101 -13.94 -27.29 16.35
N ASP A 102 -13.21 -28.20 15.71
CA ASP A 102 -12.25 -29.11 16.36
C ASP A 102 -10.78 -28.64 16.20
N THR A 103 -10.55 -27.36 15.90
CA THR A 103 -9.18 -26.83 15.74
C THR A 103 -8.43 -26.80 17.07
N ASP A 104 -7.25 -27.42 17.10
CA ASP A 104 -6.27 -27.23 18.17
C ASP A 104 -5.43 -25.97 17.87
N PRO A 105 -5.47 -24.93 18.73
CA PRO A 105 -4.68 -23.71 18.59
C PRO A 105 -3.16 -23.89 18.76
N HIS A 106 -2.64 -25.09 19.04
CA HIS A 106 -1.20 -25.33 19.08
C HIS A 106 -0.59 -25.14 17.67
N PRO A 107 0.47 -24.31 17.50
CA PRO A 107 1.02 -23.98 16.18
C PRO A 107 1.44 -25.18 15.30
N GLU A 108 1.79 -26.30 15.92
CA GLU A 108 2.13 -27.58 15.25
C GLU A 108 0.88 -28.40 14.86
N ALA A 109 -0.25 -28.21 15.54
CA ALA A 109 -1.50 -28.91 15.27
C ALA A 109 -2.40 -28.17 14.26
N LEU A 110 -2.23 -26.85 14.10
CA LEU A 110 -2.96 -26.03 13.13
C LEU A 110 -2.94 -26.60 11.69
N PRO A 111 -1.82 -27.09 11.12
CA PRO A 111 -1.80 -27.68 9.77
C PRO A 111 -2.68 -28.93 9.60
N HIS A 112 -3.08 -29.56 10.70
CA HIS A 112 -3.85 -30.81 10.72
C HIS A 112 -5.30 -30.63 11.17
N THR A 113 -5.58 -29.61 11.99
CA THR A 113 -6.88 -29.41 12.66
C THR A 113 -7.62 -28.15 12.19
N ALA A 114 -6.96 -27.24 11.47
CA ALA A 114 -7.56 -26.06 10.86
C ALA A 114 -7.57 -26.15 9.32
N MET A 115 -8.37 -25.32 8.65
CA MET A 115 -8.30 -25.18 7.20
C MET A 115 -7.20 -24.19 6.83
N LEU A 116 -6.06 -24.68 6.35
CA LEU A 116 -5.04 -23.81 5.77
C LEU A 116 -5.60 -23.10 4.52
N TYR A 117 -5.44 -21.78 4.45
CA TYR A 117 -5.90 -20.99 3.31
C TYR A 117 -5.21 -21.41 1.99
N ASP A 118 -3.96 -21.86 2.06
CA ASP A 118 -3.24 -22.50 0.95
C ASP A 118 -3.95 -23.76 0.41
N ASN A 119 -4.64 -24.52 1.27
CA ASN A 119 -5.41 -25.69 0.84
C ASN A 119 -6.77 -25.30 0.27
N LEU A 120 -7.43 -24.30 0.85
CA LEU A 120 -8.66 -23.73 0.31
C LEU A 120 -8.43 -23.12 -1.09
N THR A 121 -7.36 -22.33 -1.27
CA THR A 121 -6.99 -21.77 -2.57
C THR A 121 -6.61 -22.86 -3.58
N LYS A 122 -5.92 -23.95 -3.20
CA LYS A 122 -5.70 -25.11 -4.09
C LYS A 122 -7.01 -25.73 -4.58
N ILE A 123 -8.03 -25.87 -3.71
CA ILE A 123 -9.36 -26.34 -4.12
C ILE A 123 -9.97 -25.36 -5.13
N MET A 124 -9.90 -24.05 -4.86
CA MET A 124 -10.40 -23.01 -5.76
C MET A 124 -9.67 -22.93 -7.11
N ARG A 125 -8.40 -23.37 -7.23
CA ARG A 125 -7.66 -23.40 -8.51
C ARG A 125 -8.32 -24.33 -9.53
N GLY A 126 -8.92 -25.44 -9.07
CA GLY A 126 -9.66 -26.36 -9.93
C GLY A 126 -11.03 -25.84 -10.40
N CYS A 127 -11.44 -24.64 -10.00
CA CYS A 127 -12.73 -24.07 -10.36
C CYS A 127 -12.72 -23.40 -11.75
N ARG A 128 -13.76 -23.70 -12.54
CA ARG A 128 -13.95 -23.16 -13.91
C ARG A 128 -14.39 -21.69 -13.95
N ALA A 129 -14.82 -21.11 -12.82
CA ALA A 129 -15.26 -19.72 -12.73
C ALA A 129 -14.20 -18.73 -13.24
N ALA A 130 -14.57 -17.87 -14.20
CA ALA A 130 -13.70 -16.83 -14.73
C ALA A 130 -13.29 -15.81 -13.66
N THR A 131 -14.24 -15.43 -12.78
CA THR A 131 -13.98 -14.55 -11.64
C THR A 131 -14.00 -15.33 -10.33
N LYS A 132 -13.00 -15.11 -9.47
CA LYS A 132 -12.92 -15.71 -8.13
C LYS A 132 -12.75 -14.60 -7.09
N LEU A 133 -13.66 -14.57 -6.12
CA LEU A 133 -13.72 -13.56 -5.07
C LEU A 133 -13.52 -14.25 -3.71
N VAL A 134 -12.67 -13.69 -2.86
CA VAL A 134 -12.45 -14.15 -1.49
C VAL A 134 -12.60 -12.98 -0.53
N ILE A 135 -13.39 -13.18 0.52
CA ILE A 135 -13.54 -12.22 1.61
C ILE A 135 -13.28 -12.98 2.92
N LEU A 136 -12.20 -12.62 3.64
CA LEU A 136 -11.80 -13.23 4.90
C LEU A 136 -12.01 -12.26 6.08
N ASP A 137 -13.09 -12.49 6.82
CA ASP A 137 -13.37 -11.80 8.07
C ASP A 137 -12.74 -12.53 9.27
N CYS A 138 -11.42 -12.38 9.41
CA CYS A 138 -10.65 -13.02 10.46
C CYS A 138 -9.42 -12.20 10.88
N CYS A 139 -8.81 -12.60 12.00
CA CYS A 139 -7.50 -12.10 12.43
C CYS A 139 -6.39 -12.59 11.49
N HIS A 140 -5.32 -11.80 11.35
CA HIS A 140 -4.15 -12.14 10.52
C HIS A 140 -4.47 -12.39 9.03
N ALA A 141 -5.58 -11.83 8.53
CA ALA A 141 -6.12 -12.15 7.21
C ALA A 141 -5.07 -11.97 6.09
N GLU A 142 -4.25 -10.91 6.15
CA GLU A 142 -3.23 -10.62 5.13
C GLU A 142 -2.20 -11.75 4.90
N LEU A 143 -2.03 -12.69 5.84
CA LEU A 143 -1.17 -13.87 5.64
C LEU A 143 -1.61 -14.69 4.41
N GLY A 144 -2.90 -14.62 4.06
CA GLY A 144 -3.45 -15.22 2.84
C GLY A 144 -2.89 -14.63 1.53
N ASN A 145 -2.32 -13.42 1.54
CA ASN A 145 -1.77 -12.80 0.33
C ASN A 145 -0.66 -13.64 -0.32
N ARG A 146 0.13 -14.40 0.46
CA ARG A 146 1.15 -15.33 -0.07
C ARG A 146 0.51 -16.43 -0.94
N ALA A 147 -0.62 -16.98 -0.50
CA ALA A 147 -1.37 -17.98 -1.27
C ALA A 147 -1.91 -17.41 -2.59
N ASN A 148 -2.31 -16.13 -2.57
CA ASN A 148 -2.84 -15.42 -3.73
C ASN A 148 -1.77 -15.20 -4.82
N TYR A 149 -0.53 -14.89 -4.45
CA TYR A 149 0.58 -14.82 -5.42
C TYR A 149 0.83 -16.17 -6.11
N VAL A 150 0.80 -17.29 -5.37
CA VAL A 150 0.93 -18.64 -5.94
C VAL A 150 -0.32 -19.07 -6.72
N PHE A 151 -1.46 -18.40 -6.52
CA PHE A 151 -2.66 -18.57 -7.35
C PHE A 151 -2.54 -17.86 -8.71
N GLN A 152 -1.73 -16.79 -8.79
CA GLN A 152 -1.62 -15.87 -9.93
C GLN A 152 -0.36 -16.07 -10.79
N SER A 153 0.42 -17.14 -10.57
CA SER A 153 1.65 -17.42 -11.33
C SER A 153 1.39 -17.78 -12.80
N ALA A 154 2.22 -17.25 -13.70
CA ALA A 154 2.07 -17.39 -15.16
C ALA A 154 1.86 -18.84 -15.64
N ASP A 155 2.70 -19.77 -15.18
CA ASP A 155 2.67 -21.21 -15.53
C ASP A 155 1.32 -21.91 -15.27
N ILE A 156 0.47 -21.31 -14.42
CA ILE A 156 -0.87 -21.85 -14.06
C ILE A 156 -1.98 -21.08 -14.79
N ALA A 157 -1.77 -19.80 -15.07
CA ALA A 157 -2.73 -18.95 -15.79
C ALA A 157 -2.94 -19.39 -17.25
N GLU A 158 -1.94 -20.02 -17.88
CA GLU A 158 -2.09 -20.62 -19.22
C GLU A 158 -3.01 -21.86 -19.23
N VAL A 159 -3.04 -22.63 -18.13
CA VAL A 159 -3.84 -23.87 -18.03
C VAL A 159 -5.29 -23.56 -17.63
N TYR A 160 -5.49 -22.54 -16.80
CA TYR A 160 -6.80 -22.02 -16.41
C TYR A 160 -6.77 -20.49 -16.46
N PRO A 161 -7.28 -19.85 -17.54
CA PRO A 161 -7.38 -18.40 -17.59
C PRO A 161 -8.40 -17.93 -16.54
N VAL A 162 -7.90 -17.28 -15.48
CA VAL A 162 -8.71 -16.67 -14.42
C VAL A 162 -8.50 -15.16 -14.47
N ASP A 163 -9.54 -14.40 -14.82
CA ASP A 163 -9.48 -12.93 -14.92
C ASP A 163 -9.27 -12.23 -13.57
N GLY A 164 -9.47 -12.97 -12.48
CA GLY A 164 -8.78 -12.67 -11.23
C GLY A 164 -9.21 -13.47 -10.02
N LEU A 165 -8.28 -13.54 -9.07
CA LEU A 165 -8.58 -13.66 -7.66
C LEU A 165 -8.55 -12.25 -7.05
N TYR A 166 -9.67 -11.79 -6.50
CA TYR A 166 -9.72 -10.60 -5.65
C TYR A 166 -10.01 -11.00 -4.22
N TYR A 167 -9.22 -10.47 -3.31
CA TYR A 167 -9.14 -10.81 -1.91
C TYR A 167 -9.36 -9.55 -1.06
N ILE A 168 -10.22 -9.65 -0.05
CA ILE A 168 -10.38 -8.64 1.01
C ILE A 168 -10.26 -9.33 2.37
N GLY A 169 -9.49 -8.75 3.28
CA GLY A 169 -9.28 -9.25 4.64
C GLY A 169 -9.64 -8.23 5.72
N ALA A 170 -10.25 -8.66 6.83
CA ALA A 170 -10.70 -7.76 7.89
C ALA A 170 -9.59 -7.12 8.74
N SER A 171 -8.37 -7.64 8.69
CA SER A 171 -7.27 -7.11 9.49
C SER A 171 -5.87 -7.42 8.94
N ALA A 172 -4.96 -6.47 9.16
CA ALA A 172 -3.53 -6.64 8.98
C ALA A 172 -2.91 -7.65 9.97
N ARG A 173 -1.69 -8.13 9.69
CA ARG A 173 -1.01 -9.27 10.34
C ARG A 173 -0.81 -9.13 11.83
N ASP A 174 -0.73 -7.91 12.35
CA ASP A 174 -0.53 -7.63 13.78
C ASP A 174 -1.75 -6.98 14.46
N LYS A 175 -2.90 -6.91 13.77
CA LYS A 175 -4.17 -6.37 14.31
C LYS A 175 -5.19 -7.50 14.42
N LYS A 176 -5.90 -7.55 15.56
CA LYS A 176 -7.05 -8.45 15.73
C LYS A 176 -8.28 -7.85 15.05
N ALA A 177 -9.01 -8.66 14.28
CA ALA A 177 -10.38 -8.34 13.90
C ALA A 177 -11.24 -8.14 15.17
N LYS A 178 -12.24 -7.26 15.10
CA LYS A 178 -13.15 -6.96 16.22
C LYS A 178 -14.56 -7.43 15.87
N ALA A 179 -15.26 -7.98 16.86
CA ALA A 179 -16.67 -8.33 16.79
C ALA A 179 -17.39 -7.84 18.07
N PRO A 180 -18.71 -7.62 18.03
CA PRO A 180 -19.50 -7.47 19.26
C PRO A 180 -19.51 -8.77 20.07
N LEU A 181 -19.88 -8.67 21.35
CA LEU A 181 -20.06 -9.83 22.24
C LEU A 181 -21.42 -10.54 22.04
N THR A 182 -22.26 -10.02 21.15
CA THR A 182 -23.60 -10.52 20.81
C THR A 182 -23.58 -11.36 19.54
N GLY A 183 -24.73 -11.88 19.12
CA GLY A 183 -24.89 -12.61 17.85
C GLY A 183 -24.98 -11.70 16.60
N GLU A 184 -24.76 -10.39 16.74
CA GLU A 184 -24.70 -9.44 15.64
C GLU A 184 -23.48 -9.68 14.73
N PRO A 185 -23.48 -9.23 13.46
CA PRO A 185 -22.32 -9.36 12.58
C PRO A 185 -21.04 -8.74 13.17
N THR A 186 -19.87 -9.17 12.72
CA THR A 186 -18.61 -8.50 13.10
C THR A 186 -18.62 -7.05 12.60
N TYR A 187 -17.76 -6.18 13.14
CA TYR A 187 -17.68 -4.81 12.63
C TYR A 187 -17.19 -4.72 11.18
N PHE A 188 -16.43 -5.71 10.69
CA PHE A 188 -16.03 -5.77 9.28
C PHE A 188 -17.22 -6.15 8.39
N THR A 189 -17.96 -7.20 8.77
CA THR A 189 -19.16 -7.61 8.04
C THR A 189 -20.17 -6.47 8.03
N GLN A 190 -20.43 -5.86 9.19
CA GLN A 190 -21.36 -4.75 9.34
C GLN A 190 -20.96 -3.55 8.46
N ALA A 191 -19.68 -3.18 8.42
CA ALA A 191 -19.21 -2.10 7.55
C ALA A 191 -19.43 -2.42 6.06
N LEU A 192 -19.28 -3.67 5.62
CA LEU A 192 -19.60 -4.09 4.24
C LEU A 192 -21.10 -3.97 3.98
N LEU A 193 -21.93 -4.54 4.87
CA LEU A 193 -23.40 -4.49 4.80
C LEU A 193 -23.89 -3.04 4.72
N ASP A 194 -23.40 -2.16 5.60
CA ASP A 194 -23.79 -0.75 5.67
C ASP A 194 -23.43 0.03 4.39
N VAL A 195 -22.33 -0.34 3.71
CA VAL A 195 -21.94 0.31 2.45
C VAL A 195 -22.86 -0.10 1.31
N VAL A 196 -23.19 -1.39 1.21
CA VAL A 196 -24.05 -1.88 0.13
C VAL A 196 -25.51 -1.43 0.32
N HIS A 197 -26.04 -1.47 1.55
CA HIS A 197 -27.40 -1.02 1.85
C HIS A 197 -27.59 0.50 1.70
N ALA A 198 -26.63 1.31 2.13
CA ALA A 198 -26.72 2.77 1.95
C ALA A 198 -26.40 3.22 0.51
N GLY A 199 -25.61 2.43 -0.20
CA GLY A 199 -24.98 2.87 -1.45
C GLY A 199 -23.87 3.91 -1.22
N ILE A 200 -23.36 4.45 -2.33
CA ILE A 200 -22.34 5.49 -2.34
C ILE A 200 -22.81 6.61 -3.28
N PRO A 201 -23.13 7.81 -2.76
CA PRO A 201 -23.59 8.94 -3.58
C PRO A 201 -22.60 9.32 -4.68
N ARG A 202 -23.13 9.70 -5.85
CA ARG A 202 -22.37 10.10 -7.05
C ARG A 202 -21.53 8.99 -7.71
N LEU A 203 -21.67 7.73 -7.28
CA LEU A 203 -21.15 6.57 -8.02
C LEU A 203 -22.23 5.98 -8.96
N PRO A 204 -21.84 5.23 -10.00
CA PRO A 204 -22.79 4.63 -10.94
C PRO A 204 -23.85 3.74 -10.27
N ALA A 205 -24.92 3.41 -11.00
CA ALA A 205 -26.02 2.54 -10.53
C ALA A 205 -25.60 1.11 -10.13
N THR A 206 -24.34 0.72 -10.37
CA THR A 206 -23.74 -0.53 -9.91
C THR A 206 -22.41 -0.21 -9.23
N LEU A 207 -22.26 -0.64 -7.98
CA LEU A 207 -21.05 -0.54 -7.19
C LEU A 207 -20.12 -1.71 -7.49
N ARG A 208 -18.84 -1.41 -7.70
CA ARG A 208 -17.76 -2.39 -7.81
C ARG A 208 -17.15 -2.71 -6.45
N LEU A 209 -16.53 -3.88 -6.35
CA LEU A 209 -15.97 -4.34 -5.07
C LEU A 209 -14.79 -3.49 -4.59
N ASP A 210 -13.99 -2.89 -5.50
CA ASP A 210 -12.99 -1.86 -5.18
C ASP A 210 -13.60 -0.59 -4.57
N GLN A 211 -14.74 -0.13 -5.10
CA GLN A 211 -15.45 1.05 -4.58
C GLN A 211 -16.05 0.79 -3.20
N ILE A 212 -16.63 -0.40 -3.00
CA ILE A 212 -17.16 -0.85 -1.70
C ILE A 212 -16.03 -0.95 -0.68
N PHE A 213 -14.88 -1.55 -1.05
CA PHE A 213 -13.72 -1.65 -0.19
C PHE A 213 -13.20 -0.29 0.29
N LEU A 214 -13.08 0.70 -0.61
CA LEU A 214 -12.57 2.04 -0.27
C LEU A 214 -13.48 2.78 0.73
N GLU A 215 -14.80 2.75 0.53
CA GLU A 215 -15.73 3.38 1.48
C GLU A 215 -15.80 2.61 2.80
N MET A 216 -15.79 1.26 2.76
CA MET A 216 -15.75 0.41 3.95
C MET A 216 -14.50 0.67 4.79
N ARG A 217 -13.31 0.75 4.16
CA ARG A 217 -12.04 1.16 4.80
C ARG A 217 -12.18 2.54 5.44
N GLY A 218 -12.77 3.50 4.74
CA GLY A 218 -13.06 4.83 5.27
C GLY A 218 -13.93 4.80 6.53
N ARG A 219 -15.00 4.00 6.56
CA ARG A 219 -15.88 3.83 7.73
C ARG A 219 -15.16 3.18 8.91
N LEU A 220 -14.44 2.08 8.67
CA LEU A 220 -13.68 1.35 9.70
C LEU A 220 -12.61 2.26 10.34
N LEU A 221 -11.84 2.99 9.54
CA LEU A 221 -10.82 3.92 10.05
C LEU A 221 -11.43 5.08 10.86
N ARG A 222 -12.53 5.69 10.39
CA ARG A 222 -13.25 6.73 11.15
C ARG A 222 -13.77 6.22 12.50
N ALA A 223 -14.16 4.96 12.58
CA ALA A 223 -14.61 4.29 13.80
C ALA A 223 -13.48 3.75 14.70
N SER A 224 -12.21 4.00 14.40
CA SER A 224 -11.05 3.43 15.12
C SER A 224 -11.07 1.89 15.20
N LEU A 225 -11.55 1.26 14.12
CA LEU A 225 -11.57 -0.18 13.92
C LEU A 225 -10.34 -0.64 13.10
N PRO A 226 -10.05 -1.95 13.05
CA PRO A 226 -8.97 -2.47 12.22
C PRO A 226 -9.11 -2.05 10.77
N GLU A 227 -7.98 -1.70 10.16
CA GLU A 227 -7.92 -1.37 8.75
C GLU A 227 -8.02 -2.66 7.91
N PRO A 228 -8.95 -2.74 6.95
CA PRO A 228 -9.07 -3.90 6.08
C PRO A 228 -7.96 -3.86 5.02
N VAL A 229 -7.52 -5.04 4.60
CA VAL A 229 -6.50 -5.25 3.57
C VAL A 229 -7.16 -5.74 2.28
N GLU A 230 -6.56 -5.47 1.13
CA GLU A 230 -6.98 -6.04 -0.15
C GLU A 230 -5.77 -6.54 -0.97
N ALA A 231 -6.01 -7.49 -1.88
CA ALA A 231 -5.03 -7.93 -2.87
C ALA A 231 -5.75 -8.55 -4.08
N GLY A 232 -5.24 -8.38 -5.29
CA GLY A 232 -5.83 -9.04 -6.46
C GLY A 232 -5.51 -8.38 -7.80
N THR A 233 -5.85 -9.07 -8.89
CA THR A 233 -5.71 -8.53 -10.25
C THR A 233 -6.73 -7.41 -10.52
N ARG A 234 -6.42 -6.51 -11.44
CA ARG A 234 -7.26 -5.36 -11.79
C ARG A 234 -8.67 -5.76 -12.24
N GLY A 235 -8.84 -6.91 -12.90
CA GLY A 235 -10.12 -7.42 -13.37
C GLY A 235 -11.08 -7.76 -12.22
N ALA A 236 -10.70 -8.68 -11.33
CA ALA A 236 -11.56 -9.09 -10.22
C ALA A 236 -11.77 -7.97 -9.17
N ARG A 237 -10.84 -7.02 -9.00
CA ARG A 237 -11.05 -5.80 -8.19
C ARG A 237 -12.26 -4.99 -8.67
N GLN A 238 -12.44 -4.91 -9.98
CA GLN A 238 -13.52 -4.16 -10.61
C GLN A 238 -14.82 -4.96 -10.74
N TYR A 239 -14.92 -6.16 -10.13
CA TYR A 239 -16.16 -6.95 -10.17
C TYR A 239 -17.36 -6.12 -9.66
N PRO A 240 -18.37 -5.86 -10.50
CA PRO A 240 -19.55 -5.10 -10.09
C PRO A 240 -20.42 -5.95 -9.17
N PHE A 241 -20.41 -5.66 -7.88
CA PHE A 241 -20.89 -6.56 -6.82
C PHE A 241 -22.36 -6.35 -6.48
N ALA A 242 -22.83 -5.09 -6.48
CA ALA A 242 -24.17 -4.75 -6.06
C ALA A 242 -24.73 -3.51 -6.79
N ARG A 243 -26.05 -3.33 -6.75
CA ARG A 243 -26.73 -2.08 -7.12
C ARG A 243 -26.36 -0.98 -6.14
N ASN A 244 -26.20 0.24 -6.66
CA ASN A 244 -26.02 1.41 -5.82
C ASN A 244 -27.39 1.91 -5.30
N ALA A 245 -27.63 1.74 -4.00
CA ALA A 245 -28.87 2.19 -3.36
C ALA A 245 -29.01 3.73 -3.27
N ALA A 246 -27.91 4.47 -3.39
CA ALA A 246 -27.91 5.94 -3.27
C ALA A 246 -28.57 6.68 -4.47
N GLY A 247 -28.94 5.95 -5.53
CA GLY A 247 -29.47 6.53 -6.77
C GLY A 247 -28.42 7.22 -7.64
N LEU A 248 -28.80 7.54 -8.88
CA LEU A 248 -28.06 8.50 -9.68
C LEU A 248 -28.53 9.89 -9.27
N GLU A 249 -27.63 10.66 -8.66
CA GLU A 249 -27.83 12.09 -8.49
C GLU A 249 -27.71 12.71 -9.89
N GLU A 250 -28.85 13.06 -10.48
CA GLU A 250 -28.89 13.72 -11.79
C GLU A 250 -28.10 15.04 -11.66
N PRO A 251 -27.11 15.33 -12.55
CA PRO A 251 -26.36 16.56 -12.45
C PRO A 251 -27.36 17.73 -12.48
N PRO A 252 -27.20 18.75 -11.62
CA PRO A 252 -28.17 19.83 -11.54
C PRO A 252 -28.40 20.40 -12.93
N SER A 253 -29.64 20.29 -13.41
CA SER A 253 -30.05 20.80 -14.71
C SER A 253 -29.50 22.21 -14.86
N ALA A 254 -28.69 22.42 -15.90
CA ALA A 254 -28.17 23.74 -16.22
C ALA A 254 -29.33 24.58 -16.79
N ASP A 255 -30.20 25.03 -15.89
CA ASP A 255 -31.27 25.99 -16.16
C ASP A 255 -30.64 27.19 -16.83
N HIS A 256 -30.78 27.26 -18.15
CA HIS A 256 -30.40 28.42 -18.94
C HIS A 256 -31.34 29.57 -18.52
N PRO A 257 -30.84 30.62 -17.85
CA PRO A 257 -31.67 31.78 -17.56
C PRO A 257 -31.99 32.42 -18.90
N LYS A 258 -33.27 32.38 -19.30
CA LYS A 258 -33.70 33.07 -20.52
C LYS A 258 -33.44 34.57 -20.36
N GLU A 259 -32.53 35.05 -21.18
CA GLU A 259 -32.17 36.46 -21.28
C GLU A 259 -33.43 37.31 -21.51
N THR A 260 -33.73 38.19 -20.56
CA THR A 260 -34.74 39.24 -20.71
C THR A 260 -34.16 40.56 -20.20
N ALA A 261 -33.57 41.34 -21.11
CA ALA A 261 -33.18 42.71 -20.84
C ALA A 261 -34.43 43.60 -20.67
N GLY A 262 -34.56 44.31 -19.55
CA GLY A 262 -35.82 45.01 -19.25
C GLY A 262 -35.85 45.89 -18.00
N ALA A 263 -34.88 46.80 -17.84
CA ALA A 263 -34.94 48.05 -17.08
C ALA A 263 -35.67 48.12 -15.71
N ARG A 264 -34.94 48.53 -14.65
CA ARG A 264 -35.15 49.86 -13.98
C ARG A 264 -34.08 50.16 -12.92
N LEU A 265 -33.67 51.43 -12.83
CA LEU A 265 -32.78 51.97 -11.80
C LEU A 265 -33.58 52.54 -10.61
N SER A 266 -33.17 52.21 -9.38
CA SER A 266 -33.20 53.04 -8.16
C SER A 266 -32.78 52.15 -6.97
N ALA A 267 -31.63 52.32 -6.32
CA ALA A 267 -31.25 53.35 -5.32
C ALA A 267 -31.63 52.97 -3.87
N PHE A 268 -30.83 53.44 -2.90
CA PHE A 268 -30.99 53.30 -1.41
C PHE A 268 -30.67 51.90 -0.80
N THR A 269 -29.92 51.73 0.31
CA THR A 269 -29.11 52.68 1.12
C THR A 269 -27.86 51.99 1.73
N ARG A 270 -26.83 52.81 1.99
CA ARG A 270 -25.60 52.52 2.75
C ARG A 270 -25.86 52.19 4.23
N ALA A 271 -25.20 51.17 4.77
CA ALA A 271 -24.95 51.04 6.22
C ALA A 271 -23.48 50.63 6.46
N LYS A 272 -22.74 51.48 7.17
CA LYS A 272 -21.41 51.18 7.73
C LYS A 272 -21.54 51.10 9.24
N VAL A 273 -20.87 50.15 9.90
CA VAL A 273 -20.47 50.27 11.31
C VAL A 273 -18.99 49.89 11.41
N ALA A 274 -18.25 50.66 12.20
CA ALA A 274 -16.80 50.54 12.31
C ALA A 274 -16.38 49.94 13.67
N VAL A 275 -15.17 49.42 13.70
CA VAL A 275 -14.43 48.87 14.85
C VAL A 275 -14.03 50.00 15.83
N PRO A 276 -13.86 49.70 17.12
CA PRO A 276 -12.85 50.34 17.95
C PRO A 276 -11.75 49.36 18.38
N SER A 277 -10.50 49.79 18.24
CA SER A 277 -9.30 49.07 18.67
C SER A 277 -9.02 49.26 20.17
N LEU A 278 -8.23 48.35 20.77
CA LEU A 278 -7.50 48.67 22.00
C LEU A 278 -6.03 48.30 21.84
N VAL A 279 -5.15 49.22 22.28
CA VAL A 279 -3.69 49.14 22.20
C VAL A 279 -3.14 49.09 23.62
N VAL A 280 -2.09 48.28 23.85
CA VAL A 280 -1.21 48.41 25.02
C VAL A 280 0.24 48.33 24.55
N VAL A 281 1.07 49.25 25.07
CA VAL A 281 2.49 49.43 24.73
C VAL A 281 3.29 49.57 26.03
N LEU A 282 4.48 48.96 26.09
CA LEU A 282 5.64 49.22 26.97
C LEU A 282 6.75 48.22 26.54
N ALA A 283 7.95 48.51 26.00
CA ALA A 283 8.88 49.65 25.96
C ALA A 283 9.97 49.67 27.06
N LEU A 284 11.22 49.36 26.68
CA LEU A 284 12.54 49.96 27.02
C LEU A 284 13.64 49.12 26.30
N ALA A 285 14.50 49.64 25.39
CA ALA A 285 15.70 50.48 25.58
C ALA A 285 16.95 49.70 26.11
N ALA A 286 18.22 49.93 25.70
CA ALA A 286 18.84 50.68 24.59
C ALA A 286 20.37 50.37 24.52
N VAL A 287 21.09 51.07 23.61
CA VAL A 287 22.56 51.31 23.47
C VAL A 287 23.22 50.50 22.33
N LEU A 288 23.59 51.04 21.15
CA LEU A 288 24.43 52.19 20.69
C LEU A 288 25.98 51.99 20.79
N ALA A 289 26.63 51.84 19.62
CA ALA A 289 27.93 52.45 19.22
C ALA A 289 28.39 51.90 17.84
N THR A 290 28.06 52.54 16.70
CA THR A 290 28.94 53.45 15.90
C THR A 290 30.14 52.78 15.18
N ARG A 291 30.12 52.57 13.85
CA ARG A 291 30.49 53.48 12.71
C ARG A 291 31.82 53.02 12.05
N PRO A 292 32.30 53.55 10.89
CA PRO A 292 31.65 53.96 9.62
C PRO A 292 32.34 53.29 8.37
N TRP A 293 31.71 53.15 7.18
CA TRP A 293 31.81 54.01 5.94
C TRP A 293 33.25 54.06 5.31
N THR A 294 33.52 54.02 3.99
CA THR A 294 32.88 54.59 2.78
C THR A 294 33.34 53.93 1.45
N GLY A 295 32.46 53.90 0.42
CA GLY A 295 32.81 54.02 -1.03
C GLY A 295 33.53 52.85 -1.74
N GLY A 296 33.42 52.67 -3.06
CA GLY A 296 32.56 53.34 -4.05
C GLY A 296 32.87 52.92 -5.52
N SER A 297 31.84 52.96 -6.37
CA SER A 297 31.86 53.04 -7.86
C SER A 297 32.61 52.01 -8.73
N THR A 298 31.79 51.17 -9.38
CA THR A 298 31.78 50.87 -10.84
C THR A 298 32.89 51.43 -11.76
N HIS A 299 33.35 50.62 -12.72
CA HIS A 299 33.25 50.94 -14.17
C HIS A 299 33.45 49.70 -15.06
N LEU A 300 32.82 49.69 -16.25
CA LEU A 300 32.97 48.70 -17.33
C LEU A 300 34.36 48.79 -18.00
N SER A 301 34.84 47.67 -18.59
CA SER A 301 35.20 47.60 -20.03
C SER A 301 35.76 46.23 -20.47
N THR A 302 35.21 45.70 -21.57
CA THR A 302 35.80 44.74 -22.54
C THR A 302 35.96 45.47 -23.89
N PRO A 303 36.43 44.86 -25.00
CA PRO A 303 37.23 43.63 -25.24
C PRO A 303 38.64 44.07 -25.76
N PRO A 304 39.21 43.74 -26.96
CA PRO A 304 39.17 42.55 -27.83
C PRO A 304 40.55 42.05 -28.36
N SER A 305 40.50 41.00 -29.20
CA SER A 305 41.30 40.77 -30.44
C SER A 305 42.26 39.57 -30.49
N SER A 306 41.97 38.68 -31.46
CA SER A 306 42.71 37.51 -31.97
C SER A 306 43.90 37.92 -32.90
N PRO A 307 44.53 37.04 -33.73
CA PRO A 307 44.53 35.57 -33.81
C PRO A 307 45.96 34.95 -33.92
N THR A 308 46.07 33.62 -34.03
CA THR A 308 46.87 32.87 -35.05
C THR A 308 46.67 31.37 -34.86
N ALA A 309 46.56 30.60 -35.96
CA ALA A 309 46.25 29.18 -35.94
C ALA A 309 47.49 28.28 -36.10
N THR A 310 47.47 27.08 -35.52
CA THR A 310 48.09 25.89 -36.14
C THR A 310 47.31 24.64 -35.70
N HIS A 311 46.94 23.78 -36.65
CA HIS A 311 46.24 22.53 -36.36
C HIS A 311 47.22 21.43 -35.91
N THR A 312 46.99 20.87 -34.73
CA THR A 312 47.34 19.48 -34.39
C THR A 312 46.19 18.89 -33.58
N GLY A 313 45.67 17.74 -34.01
CA GLY A 313 44.43 17.17 -33.48
C GLY A 313 44.49 16.82 -31.99
N VAL A 314 43.56 17.36 -31.22
CA VAL A 314 43.23 16.95 -29.85
C VAL A 314 41.94 16.12 -29.93
N PRO A 315 41.77 15.02 -29.17
CA PRO A 315 40.52 14.27 -29.17
C PRO A 315 39.35 15.19 -28.81
N ALA A 316 38.23 15.05 -29.51
CA ALA A 316 37.02 15.82 -29.22
C ALA A 316 36.68 15.65 -27.74
N THR A 317 36.77 16.73 -26.98
CA THR A 317 36.27 16.75 -25.60
C THR A 317 34.77 16.72 -25.70
N THR A 318 34.20 15.50 -25.64
CA THR A 318 32.76 15.30 -25.59
C THR A 318 32.26 16.00 -24.35
N THR A 319 31.76 17.22 -24.52
CA THR A 319 31.17 17.99 -23.43
C THR A 319 29.86 17.32 -23.14
N THR A 320 29.86 16.39 -22.18
CA THR A 320 28.65 15.69 -21.74
C THR A 320 27.63 16.77 -21.40
N PRO A 321 26.42 16.74 -21.99
CA PRO A 321 25.38 17.70 -21.63
C PRO A 321 25.19 17.68 -20.11
N LYS A 322 25.12 18.86 -19.49
CA LYS A 322 24.78 18.93 -18.07
C LYS A 322 23.36 18.34 -17.93
N PRO A 323 23.14 17.32 -17.08
CA PRO A 323 21.83 16.70 -16.95
C PRO A 323 20.78 17.71 -16.53
N ALA A 324 19.56 17.58 -17.07
CA ALA A 324 18.42 18.41 -16.71
C ALA A 324 18.11 18.38 -15.20
N TYR A 325 18.36 17.23 -14.55
CA TYR A 325 18.21 17.03 -13.12
C TYR A 325 19.33 16.16 -12.58
N GLN A 326 19.98 16.58 -11.48
CA GLN A 326 20.92 15.75 -10.74
C GLN A 326 20.94 16.14 -9.27
N GLN A 327 20.58 15.19 -8.40
CA GLN A 327 20.55 15.37 -6.94
C GLN A 327 21.14 14.15 -6.24
N THR A 328 21.97 14.37 -5.21
CA THR A 328 22.54 13.31 -4.37
C THR A 328 22.05 13.47 -2.94
N VAL A 329 21.48 12.40 -2.37
CA VAL A 329 21.01 12.38 -0.98
C VAL A 329 21.25 11.01 -0.34
N GLY A 330 21.19 10.93 0.98
CA GLY A 330 21.45 9.72 1.74
C GLY A 330 22.11 9.99 3.08
N THR A 331 22.64 8.94 3.68
CA THR A 331 23.31 8.99 4.98
C THR A 331 24.46 10.00 5.00
N GLY A 332 24.36 11.03 5.83
CA GLY A 332 25.40 12.07 5.95
C GLY A 332 25.31 13.21 4.93
N CYS A 333 24.32 13.22 4.04
CA CYS A 333 23.96 14.42 3.26
C CYS A 333 23.05 15.35 4.07
N THR A 334 23.05 16.65 3.74
CA THR A 334 22.01 17.57 4.21
C THR A 334 20.79 17.44 3.30
N HIS A 335 19.58 17.43 3.87
CA HIS A 335 18.34 17.42 3.10
C HIS A 335 18.19 18.74 2.33
N THR A 336 17.62 18.66 1.13
CA THR A 336 17.26 19.83 0.32
C THR A 336 15.75 19.83 0.05
N VAL A 337 15.24 20.87 -0.60
CA VAL A 337 13.83 20.88 -1.09
C VAL A 337 13.61 19.85 -2.20
N ASP A 338 14.66 19.59 -3.00
CA ASP A 338 14.62 18.69 -4.15
C ASP A 338 14.89 17.23 -3.77
N ALA A 339 15.59 16.97 -2.67
CA ALA A 339 15.99 15.62 -2.27
C ALA A 339 16.10 15.42 -0.75
N ALA A 340 15.47 14.35 -0.24
CA ALA A 340 15.45 13.97 1.16
C ALA A 340 15.77 12.48 1.35
N PHE A 341 16.33 12.12 2.51
CA PHE A 341 16.57 10.73 2.89
C PHE A 341 15.89 10.43 4.22
N GLU A 342 14.96 9.48 4.21
CA GLU A 342 14.17 9.12 5.38
C GLU A 342 14.43 7.65 5.76
N PRO A 343 15.24 7.39 6.80
CA PRO A 343 15.09 6.13 7.53
C PRO A 343 13.69 6.07 8.14
N GLN A 344 13.10 4.86 8.22
CA GLN A 344 11.74 4.61 8.69
C GLN A 344 11.37 5.42 9.97
N PRO A 345 10.18 6.06 10.03
CA PRO A 345 9.77 6.86 11.19
C PRO A 345 9.67 6.01 12.47
N ASP A 346 10.07 6.62 13.59
CA ASP A 346 10.43 6.00 14.87
C ASP A 346 9.59 4.77 15.29
N VAL A 347 10.21 3.59 15.19
CA VAL A 347 9.75 2.38 15.88
C VAL A 347 10.66 2.18 17.11
N PRO A 348 10.20 2.40 18.36
CA PRO A 348 11.05 2.56 19.54
C PRO A 348 11.81 1.31 20.03
N TYR A 349 11.83 0.23 19.24
CA TYR A 349 12.46 -1.06 19.57
C TYR A 349 13.51 -1.51 18.53
N THR A 350 13.70 -0.75 17.46
CA THR A 350 14.61 -1.04 16.35
C THR A 350 15.16 0.27 15.81
N ALA A 351 16.47 0.50 15.85
CA ALA A 351 17.09 1.72 15.34
C ALA A 351 18.08 1.42 14.23
N TRP A 352 18.22 2.34 13.26
CA TRP A 352 19.36 2.34 12.36
C TRP A 352 20.60 2.81 13.12
N ALA A 353 21.68 2.05 13.06
CA ALA A 353 22.98 2.46 13.60
C ALA A 353 23.78 3.17 12.51
N THR A 354 24.40 4.30 12.85
CA THR A 354 25.27 5.06 11.91
C THR A 354 26.72 4.75 12.21
N VAL A 355 27.49 4.38 11.18
CA VAL A 355 28.96 4.26 11.26
C VAL A 355 29.62 5.05 10.14
N PRO A 356 30.83 5.61 10.38
CA PRO A 356 31.68 6.06 9.28
C PRO A 356 32.03 4.86 8.39
N ALA A 357 31.87 5.01 7.08
CA ALA A 357 32.35 4.00 6.15
C ALA A 357 33.87 4.10 5.97
N THR A 358 34.49 2.99 5.57
CA THR A 358 35.92 2.99 5.25
C THR A 358 36.18 3.50 3.83
N GLY A 359 37.33 4.14 3.61
CA GLY A 359 37.64 4.82 2.34
C GLY A 359 37.07 6.24 2.27
N THR A 360 36.74 6.70 1.05
CA THR A 360 36.26 8.07 0.77
C THR A 360 35.07 8.03 -0.18
N VAL A 361 34.02 8.82 0.11
CA VAL A 361 32.98 9.09 -0.87
C VAL A 361 33.57 9.89 -2.03
N PRO A 362 33.22 9.59 -3.30
CA PRO A 362 33.62 10.42 -4.44
C PRO A 362 32.98 11.83 -4.52
N THR A 363 32.08 12.19 -3.60
CA THR A 363 31.37 13.49 -3.57
C THR A 363 31.85 14.34 -2.40
N THR A 364 31.96 15.66 -2.61
CA THR A 364 32.54 16.60 -1.64
C THR A 364 31.54 17.21 -0.65
N THR A 365 30.24 16.87 -0.77
CA THR A 365 29.14 17.54 -0.07
C THR A 365 28.47 16.72 1.04
N CYS A 366 28.71 15.41 1.10
CA CYS A 366 28.12 14.52 2.11
C CYS A 366 29.21 13.87 2.99
N ALA A 367 28.93 13.68 4.28
CA ALA A 367 29.81 12.94 5.17
C ALA A 367 29.86 11.46 4.79
N ASN A 368 31.02 10.81 4.96
CA ASN A 368 31.22 9.39 4.58
C ASN A 368 30.58 8.42 5.59
N ASN A 369 29.26 8.35 5.60
CA ASN A 369 28.49 7.58 6.58
C ASN A 369 27.66 6.47 5.92
N LEU A 370 27.42 5.43 6.70
CA LEU A 370 26.59 4.27 6.38
C LEU A 370 25.58 4.08 7.51
N LEU A 371 24.31 3.89 7.18
CA LEU A 371 23.35 3.29 8.12
C LEU A 371 23.40 1.78 7.96
N TYR A 372 23.41 1.04 9.07
CA TYR A 372 23.21 -0.40 9.08
C TYR A 372 22.17 -0.82 10.12
N THR A 373 21.56 -1.98 9.92
CA THR A 373 20.67 -2.60 10.90
C THR A 373 21.40 -3.69 11.68
N GLU A 374 21.22 -3.72 13.00
CA GLU A 374 21.65 -4.85 13.82
C GLU A 374 20.53 -5.90 13.92
N PRO A 375 20.84 -7.20 13.83
CA PRO A 375 19.86 -8.24 14.11
C PRO A 375 19.38 -8.15 15.56
N THR A 376 18.09 -7.92 15.74
CA THR A 376 17.50 -7.70 17.06
C THR A 376 17.63 -8.92 17.98
N THR A 377 17.90 -8.62 19.25
CA THR A 377 18.23 -9.61 20.27
C THR A 377 17.10 -10.60 20.58
N LYS A 378 17.46 -11.69 21.28
CA LYS A 378 16.66 -12.87 21.69
C LYS A 378 15.20 -12.66 22.13
N THR A 379 14.78 -11.45 22.49
CA THR A 379 13.46 -11.13 23.05
C THR A 379 12.43 -10.64 22.04
N ALA A 380 12.84 -10.20 20.84
CA ALA A 380 11.93 -9.74 19.80
C ALA A 380 12.42 -10.14 18.38
N PRO A 381 12.59 -11.44 18.11
CA PRO A 381 13.20 -11.91 16.87
C PRO A 381 12.45 -11.51 15.59
N ASP A 382 11.17 -11.15 15.67
CA ASP A 382 10.34 -10.87 14.50
C ASP A 382 10.16 -9.36 14.24
N ARG A 383 10.90 -8.51 14.96
CA ARG A 383 10.89 -7.04 14.81
C ARG A 383 12.29 -6.54 14.52
N TRP A 384 12.55 -6.16 13.27
CA TRP A 384 13.76 -5.44 12.86
C TRP A 384 13.39 -4.25 11.99
N MET A 385 14.24 -3.22 11.96
CA MET A 385 14.08 -2.10 11.02
C MET A 385 14.32 -2.65 9.61
N ASN A 386 13.35 -2.49 8.70
CA ASN A 386 13.41 -3.10 7.37
C ASN A 386 13.16 -2.11 6.24
N TYR A 387 13.29 -0.79 6.51
CA TYR A 387 12.91 0.24 5.57
C TYR A 387 13.75 1.52 5.66
N ALA A 388 14.10 2.06 4.49
CA ALA A 388 14.62 3.41 4.29
C ALA A 388 14.26 3.88 2.87
N GLN A 389 14.05 5.19 2.68
CA GLN A 389 13.72 5.77 1.38
C GLN A 389 14.55 7.01 1.04
N TRP A 390 14.86 7.17 -0.24
CA TRP A 390 15.42 8.39 -0.84
C TRP A 390 14.33 9.01 -1.72
N ILE A 391 13.90 10.21 -1.37
CA ILE A 391 12.80 10.94 -2.01
C ILE A 391 13.40 12.06 -2.85
N PHE A 392 12.96 12.17 -4.09
CA PHE A 392 13.34 13.22 -5.02
C PHE A 392 12.08 13.95 -5.54
N SER A 393 12.10 15.27 -5.46
CA SER A 393 11.06 16.22 -5.85
C SER A 393 11.44 16.96 -7.13
N ASP A 394 10.45 17.52 -7.82
CA ASP A 394 10.58 18.34 -9.03
C ASP A 394 11.42 17.67 -10.14
N VAL A 395 11.27 16.34 -10.23
CA VAL A 395 11.93 15.48 -11.22
C VAL A 395 11.29 15.69 -12.61
N PRO A 396 12.06 15.76 -13.71
CA PRO A 396 11.50 15.86 -15.06
C PRO A 396 10.54 14.70 -15.39
N THR A 397 9.33 15.04 -15.86
CA THR A 397 8.21 14.08 -15.96
C THR A 397 8.27 13.12 -17.14
N HIS A 398 9.09 13.41 -18.14
CA HIS A 398 9.16 12.68 -19.41
C HIS A 398 10.56 12.16 -19.77
N GLU A 399 11.59 12.52 -19.00
CA GLU A 399 12.96 12.13 -19.30
C GLU A 399 13.31 10.75 -18.75
N ALA A 400 14.33 10.14 -19.35
CA ALA A 400 14.95 8.92 -18.85
C ALA A 400 15.87 9.24 -17.67
N CYS A 401 15.73 8.49 -16.59
CA CYS A 401 16.47 8.71 -15.35
C CYS A 401 17.26 7.46 -14.90
N THR A 402 18.27 7.68 -14.06
CA THR A 402 19.04 6.62 -13.41
C THR A 402 19.23 6.92 -11.93
N PHE A 403 19.07 5.89 -11.09
CA PHE A 403 19.59 5.91 -9.72
C PHE A 403 21.01 5.35 -9.73
N ASP A 404 21.98 6.16 -9.38
CA ASP A 404 23.33 5.71 -9.04
C ASP A 404 23.39 5.48 -7.53
N ILE A 405 23.56 4.22 -7.12
CA ILE A 405 23.50 3.79 -5.72
C ILE A 405 24.91 3.45 -5.24
N TYR A 406 25.41 4.15 -4.21
CA TYR A 406 26.72 3.90 -3.63
C TYR A 406 26.67 2.85 -2.53
N ILE A 407 27.46 1.78 -2.67
CA ILE A 407 27.64 0.78 -1.59
C ILE A 407 28.94 1.10 -0.85
N ALA A 408 28.83 1.66 0.36
CA ALA A 408 30.00 2.12 1.09
C ALA A 408 30.86 0.95 1.64
N PRO A 409 32.20 1.02 1.59
CA PRO A 409 33.05 -0.07 2.09
C PRO A 409 32.91 -0.27 3.62
N SER A 410 32.43 -1.44 4.03
CA SER A 410 32.10 -1.73 5.44
C SER A 410 32.01 -3.22 5.75
N THR A 411 32.30 -3.58 7.01
CA THR A 411 32.07 -4.93 7.56
C THR A 411 30.59 -5.31 7.65
N TYR A 412 29.67 -4.34 7.51
CA TYR A 412 28.22 -4.59 7.53
C TYR A 412 27.62 -4.81 6.13
N SER A 413 28.25 -4.27 5.07
CA SER A 413 27.73 -4.31 3.69
C SER A 413 28.02 -5.64 2.97
N GLN A 414 27.83 -6.76 3.66
CA GLN A 414 28.27 -8.10 3.22
C GLN A 414 27.17 -8.89 2.52
N TYR A 415 26.00 -8.30 2.27
CA TYR A 415 24.76 -9.05 2.05
C TYR A 415 23.83 -8.43 1.01
N ASP A 416 23.03 -9.28 0.35
CA ASP A 416 22.05 -8.87 -0.67
C ASP A 416 21.00 -7.92 -0.09
N ALA A 417 20.93 -6.71 -0.65
CA ALA A 417 19.92 -5.72 -0.32
C ALA A 417 18.90 -5.61 -1.46
N LYS A 418 17.60 -5.66 -1.15
CA LYS A 418 16.51 -5.47 -2.13
C LYS A 418 16.05 -4.02 -2.16
N TYR A 419 15.99 -3.48 -3.37
CA TYR A 419 15.50 -2.14 -3.65
C TYR A 419 14.27 -2.20 -4.57
N PHE A 420 13.47 -1.14 -4.59
CA PHE A 420 12.47 -0.86 -5.62
C PHE A 420 12.23 0.65 -5.71
N TRP A 421 11.76 1.14 -6.86
CA TRP A 421 11.40 2.55 -7.01
C TRP A 421 9.93 2.76 -7.36
N ALA A 422 9.41 3.93 -6.94
CA ALA A 422 8.03 4.35 -7.10
C ALA A 422 7.94 5.80 -7.58
N THR A 423 6.77 6.19 -8.08
CA THR A 423 6.46 7.54 -8.60
C THR A 423 5.77 8.43 -7.57
N ASN A 424 5.65 8.00 -6.30
CA ASN A 424 5.01 8.76 -5.23
C ASN A 424 5.46 8.27 -3.85
N GLU A 425 5.17 9.07 -2.82
CA GLU A 425 5.60 8.86 -1.42
C GLU A 425 4.71 7.86 -0.64
N LYS A 426 3.68 7.25 -1.24
CA LYS A 426 2.84 6.25 -0.53
C LYS A 426 3.51 4.88 -0.55
N SER A 427 4.44 4.69 0.37
CA SER A 427 5.19 3.46 0.58
C SER A 427 4.31 2.30 1.08
N GLY A 428 4.07 1.29 0.23
CA GLY A 428 3.26 0.13 0.62
C GLY A 428 3.20 -1.01 -0.40
N ASN A 429 4.34 -1.60 -0.78
CA ASN A 429 4.42 -2.80 -1.65
C ASN A 429 3.83 -2.70 -3.08
N ASP A 430 3.35 -1.53 -3.52
CA ASP A 430 2.45 -1.41 -4.68
C ASP A 430 3.08 -1.57 -6.08
N ASP A 431 4.40 -1.75 -6.23
CA ASP A 431 5.02 -2.02 -7.54
C ASP A 431 6.12 -3.08 -7.50
N VAL A 432 5.76 -4.33 -7.85
CA VAL A 432 6.69 -5.47 -7.93
C VAL A 432 7.63 -5.37 -9.14
N GLY A 433 7.17 -4.72 -10.22
CA GLY A 433 7.88 -4.65 -11.51
C GLY A 433 9.18 -3.87 -11.49
N ASN A 434 9.34 -2.92 -10.56
CA ASN A 434 10.51 -2.04 -10.47
C ASN A 434 11.52 -2.47 -9.38
N SER A 435 11.45 -3.73 -8.94
CA SER A 435 12.28 -4.24 -7.84
C SER A 435 13.54 -4.98 -8.33
N PHE A 436 14.65 -4.77 -7.64
CA PHE A 436 15.97 -5.30 -7.98
C PHE A 436 16.78 -5.62 -6.71
N LYS A 437 17.89 -6.34 -6.86
CA LYS A 437 18.81 -6.68 -5.77
C LYS A 437 20.21 -6.15 -6.06
N LEU A 438 20.92 -5.73 -5.02
CA LEU A 438 22.34 -5.38 -5.07
C LEU A 438 23.14 -6.30 -4.14
N PRO A 439 24.07 -7.13 -4.64
CA PRO A 439 24.91 -8.00 -3.83
C PRO A 439 26.01 -7.19 -3.13
N GLN A 440 25.73 -6.59 -1.97
CA GLN A 440 26.58 -5.53 -1.42
C GLN A 440 28.04 -5.96 -1.19
N ALA A 441 28.29 -7.25 -0.87
CA ALA A 441 29.63 -7.83 -0.73
C ALA A 441 30.55 -7.64 -1.95
N GLU A 442 29.97 -7.67 -3.16
CA GLU A 442 30.71 -7.57 -4.42
C GLU A 442 30.91 -6.10 -4.86
N LEU A 443 30.30 -5.15 -4.13
CA LEU A 443 30.08 -3.78 -4.58
C LEU A 443 30.76 -2.71 -3.71
N HIS A 444 31.63 -3.10 -2.77
CA HIS A 444 32.28 -2.18 -1.84
C HIS A 444 33.02 -1.04 -2.54
N GLY A 445 32.57 0.20 -2.30
CA GLY A 445 33.15 1.42 -2.87
C GLY A 445 32.70 1.71 -4.30
N ILE A 446 31.73 0.97 -4.83
CA ILE A 446 31.27 1.07 -6.22
C ILE A 446 29.89 1.74 -6.27
N TRP A 447 29.70 2.61 -7.25
CA TRP A 447 28.38 3.12 -7.64
C TRP A 447 27.70 2.13 -8.60
N ARG A 448 26.44 1.80 -8.36
CA ARG A 448 25.60 1.01 -9.27
C ARG A 448 24.46 1.83 -9.83
N THR A 449 24.59 2.10 -11.13
CA THR A 449 23.55 2.69 -11.97
C THR A 449 22.42 1.69 -12.20
N GLN A 450 21.20 2.12 -11.90
CA GLN A 450 19.95 1.41 -12.17
C GLN A 450 19.01 2.34 -12.95
N THR A 451 18.60 1.93 -14.14
CA THR A 451 17.61 2.66 -14.96
C THR A 451 16.27 2.74 -14.22
N ALA A 452 15.64 3.92 -14.26
CA ALA A 452 14.37 4.19 -13.59
C ALA A 452 13.55 5.27 -14.32
N GLY A 453 12.29 5.41 -13.92
CA GLY A 453 11.35 6.32 -14.55
C GLY A 453 10.75 5.80 -15.87
N PRO A 454 10.08 6.68 -16.66
CA PRO A 454 9.86 8.10 -16.39
C PRO A 454 9.01 8.34 -15.13
N PHE A 455 9.11 9.54 -14.55
CA PHE A 455 8.44 9.92 -13.31
C PHE A 455 7.31 10.93 -13.55
N PRO A 456 6.13 10.51 -14.08
CA PRO A 456 5.09 11.40 -14.61
C PRO A 456 4.45 12.35 -13.59
N THR A 457 4.72 12.13 -12.30
CA THR A 457 4.23 12.88 -11.14
C THR A 457 5.18 13.99 -10.68
N GLY A 458 6.39 14.07 -11.24
CA GLY A 458 7.47 14.92 -10.72
C GLY A 458 8.13 14.39 -9.44
N LYS A 459 7.79 13.17 -9.02
CA LYS A 459 8.30 12.53 -7.81
C LYS A 459 8.94 11.19 -8.13
N ALA A 460 10.15 10.97 -7.61
CA ALA A 460 10.86 9.70 -7.69
C ALA A 460 11.24 9.27 -6.27
N VAL A 461 10.88 8.03 -5.89
CA VAL A 461 11.20 7.49 -4.56
C VAL A 461 11.91 6.16 -4.73
N LEU A 462 13.16 6.06 -4.29
CA LEU A 462 13.86 4.79 -4.16
C LEU A 462 13.67 4.25 -2.75
N ASN A 463 13.35 2.97 -2.64
CA ASN A 463 13.05 2.30 -1.38
C ASN A 463 14.01 1.12 -1.19
N LEU A 464 14.51 0.93 0.03
CA LEU A 464 15.23 -0.26 0.48
C LEU A 464 14.31 -1.07 1.41
N VAL A 465 14.13 -2.37 1.15
CA VAL A 465 13.30 -3.25 2.00
C VAL A 465 13.93 -4.60 2.29
N ASP A 466 13.75 -5.12 3.52
CA ASP A 466 13.99 -6.54 3.76
C ASP A 466 12.78 -7.36 3.28
N SER A 467 12.99 -8.16 2.24
CA SER A 467 11.98 -9.09 1.73
C SER A 467 12.32 -10.56 2.00
N ARG A 468 13.27 -10.85 2.89
CA ARG A 468 13.69 -12.23 3.23
C ARG A 468 12.67 -12.85 4.17
N THR A 469 12.23 -14.07 3.87
CA THR A 469 11.19 -14.79 4.63
C THR A 469 11.75 -15.82 5.61
N SER A 470 13.05 -16.15 5.51
CA SER A 470 13.82 -17.01 6.41
C SER A 470 15.32 -16.85 6.10
N GLY A 471 16.21 -17.18 7.06
CA GLY A 471 17.66 -17.21 6.84
C GLY A 471 18.50 -16.58 7.95
N SER A 472 19.79 -16.44 7.68
CA SER A 472 20.75 -15.66 8.48
C SER A 472 20.29 -14.20 8.55
N ARG A 473 20.39 -13.58 9.74
CA ARG A 473 19.81 -12.26 10.02
C ARG A 473 20.86 -11.19 9.82
N GLU A 474 21.08 -10.93 8.56
CA GLU A 474 22.21 -10.22 8.03
C GLU A 474 21.91 -8.72 7.91
N PRO A 475 22.80 -7.84 8.41
CA PRO A 475 22.64 -6.39 8.32
C PRO A 475 22.24 -5.91 6.93
N MET A 476 21.21 -5.07 6.88
CA MET A 476 20.97 -4.23 5.72
C MET A 476 21.83 -2.98 5.83
N THR A 477 22.34 -2.46 4.72
CA THR A 477 23.08 -1.19 4.74
C THR A 477 22.59 -0.18 3.69
N ALA A 478 22.56 1.11 4.08
CA ALA A 478 22.04 2.23 3.31
C ALA A 478 23.02 3.43 3.35
N SER A 479 23.36 3.97 2.18
CA SER A 479 24.30 5.09 2.03
C SER A 479 23.75 6.11 1.03
N LEU A 480 24.55 6.54 0.05
CA LEU A 480 24.22 7.61 -0.88
C LEU A 480 23.54 7.11 -2.15
N VAL A 481 22.61 7.90 -2.65
CA VAL A 481 21.93 7.70 -3.93
C VAL A 481 21.93 9.02 -4.69
N THR A 482 22.30 8.97 -5.97
CA THR A 482 22.16 10.09 -6.89
C THR A 482 21.07 9.75 -7.89
N LEU A 483 20.08 10.63 -8.05
CA LEU A 483 19.15 10.58 -9.18
C LEU A 483 19.64 11.53 -10.26
N THR A 484 19.88 11.01 -11.46
CA THR A 484 20.22 11.79 -12.64
C THR A 484 19.12 11.60 -13.70
N CYS A 485 18.63 12.67 -14.30
CA CYS A 485 17.77 12.64 -15.49
C CYS A 485 18.38 13.58 -16.54
N ASN A 486 18.47 13.11 -17.78
CA ASN A 486 19.17 13.82 -18.87
C ASN A 486 18.24 14.77 -19.63
#